data_AF-A0A061DP76-F1
#
_entry.id   AF-A0A061DP76-F1
#
_cell.length_a   1.000
_cell.length_b   1.000
_cell.length_c   1.000
_cell.angle_alpha   90.00
_cell.angle_beta   90.00
_cell.angle_gamma   90.00
#
_symmetry.space_group_name_H-M   'P 1'
#
loop_
_entity.id
_entity.type
_entity.pdbx_description
1 polymer ?
#
loop_
_entity_poly.entity_id
_entity_poly.type
_entity_poly.pdbx_seq_one_letter_code
_entity_poly.pdbx_strand_id
1 'polypeptide(L)'
;MTLLQRPLLVLLLLVTHHLLQCWIAFGSVDEEGQKQEEFNEELLLKPLPDRKVLAHFHFQSSAPPSTSNGRHHHLFPKAISQLVQKFRVKEMELSFTQGRWNYERWGGFDPIASSNAKPPGVELWAVFDVPQHQVDASWKNLTHALSGLFCASINFLESTSTYSAPEWSFPPSSGNLRYGTLPREAVCTENLTPWLKLLPCRDKAGLAVLLDRPSIYRGFYHSQRLHLTSTGSGSKGTDSGIILNQALTVVLQPIQPNGLRASMDHASEKHIQPSWSLSSIFGKQVRGRCVLAKSSKVYLQLDRGLVAELKRIHKENEKSVANGLTSENFWSYPSFELSANPDRIVIEENSLHSKSSSILYNFQVEKYSESEPLDLGLTWKIPVVWLCQSAPLHSSRFLMGSGNERGAIAISLKSTQLREGFMGAFADNERCELRVDVFQVVPWYVKVYFHSLQVFIDQQPKAVSDVIEKIHVSPSKDKVSPGMMEMVLKLPCRVKSAALTIEFDKGFLHIDEYPPDANQGFDIPSAIISFPNFHASMFFLEDGSVNKSPLLSKFQLCLSCRKRVL
;
A
#
# COMPACT_ATOMS: atom_id res chain seq x y z
N MET A 1 -41.48 -20.72 -82.72
CA MET A 1 -40.02 -20.49 -82.78
C MET A 1 -39.62 -19.70 -81.53
N THR A 2 -38.56 -20.17 -80.86
CA THR A 2 -37.69 -19.45 -79.88
C THR A 2 -38.40 -18.83 -78.67
N LEU A 3 -38.43 -19.43 -77.47
CA LEU A 3 -37.36 -20.06 -76.66
C LEU A 3 -36.27 -19.02 -76.29
N LEU A 4 -35.96 -18.97 -74.98
CA LEU A 4 -34.96 -18.15 -74.25
C LEU A 4 -35.36 -16.72 -73.84
N GLN A 5 -35.87 -16.60 -72.59
CA GLN A 5 -35.40 -15.59 -71.61
C GLN A 5 -36.09 -15.78 -70.24
N ARG A 6 -35.96 -16.98 -69.66
CA ARG A 6 -36.23 -17.23 -68.23
C ARG A 6 -35.20 -18.20 -67.65
N PRO A 7 -33.93 -17.77 -67.51
CA PRO A 7 -33.16 -18.29 -66.38
C PRO A 7 -32.28 -17.24 -65.66
N LEU A 8 -32.26 -15.97 -66.09
CA LEU A 8 -31.40 -14.97 -65.45
C LEU A 8 -32.02 -14.34 -64.19
N LEU A 9 -33.35 -14.19 -64.14
CA LEU A 9 -34.01 -13.48 -63.02
C LEU A 9 -34.10 -14.32 -61.74
N VAL A 10 -34.24 -15.64 -61.88
CA VAL A 10 -34.36 -16.57 -60.73
C VAL A 10 -32.98 -16.87 -60.12
N LEU A 11 -31.93 -16.91 -60.95
CA LEU A 11 -30.55 -17.07 -60.47
C LEU A 11 -30.06 -15.81 -59.73
N LEU A 12 -30.46 -14.61 -60.19
CA LEU A 12 -30.13 -13.35 -59.50
C LEU A 12 -30.79 -13.27 -58.12
N LEU A 13 -32.06 -13.72 -57.99
CA LEU A 13 -32.79 -13.71 -56.71
C LEU A 13 -32.21 -14.71 -55.69
N LEU A 14 -31.78 -15.91 -56.12
CA LEU A 14 -31.16 -16.91 -55.24
C LEU A 14 -29.72 -16.53 -54.83
N VAL A 15 -28.94 -15.90 -55.73
CA VAL A 15 -27.60 -15.39 -55.39
C VAL A 15 -27.69 -14.17 -54.47
N THR A 16 -28.72 -13.32 -54.61
CA THR A 16 -28.96 -12.25 -53.62
C THR A 16 -29.43 -12.79 -52.27
N HIS A 17 -30.15 -13.91 -52.19
CA HIS A 17 -30.57 -14.47 -50.89
C HIS A 17 -29.40 -15.14 -50.14
N HIS A 18 -28.47 -15.79 -50.85
CA HIS A 18 -27.26 -16.35 -50.23
C HIS A 18 -26.17 -15.31 -49.94
N LEU A 19 -26.08 -14.20 -50.69
CA LEU A 19 -25.19 -13.08 -50.36
C LEU A 19 -25.76 -12.17 -49.26
N LEU A 20 -27.08 -12.09 -49.09
CA LEU A 20 -27.71 -11.35 -47.98
C LEU A 20 -27.74 -12.16 -46.67
N GLN A 21 -27.54 -13.48 -46.71
CA GLN A 21 -27.35 -14.32 -45.51
C GLN A 21 -25.88 -14.43 -45.07
N CYS A 22 -24.93 -13.84 -45.79
CA CYS A 22 -23.51 -13.91 -45.44
C CYS A 22 -22.95 -12.61 -44.83
N TRP A 23 -23.78 -11.57 -44.67
CA TRP A 23 -23.45 -10.30 -44.02
C TRP A 23 -24.56 -9.95 -43.03
N ILE A 24 -24.60 -10.68 -41.92
CA ILE A 24 -24.95 -10.24 -40.54
C ILE A 24 -24.79 -11.52 -39.70
N ALA A 25 -23.54 -11.93 -39.52
CA ALA A 25 -23.10 -12.46 -38.22
C ALA A 25 -22.35 -11.31 -37.51
N PHE A 26 -22.95 -10.12 -37.52
CA PHE A 26 -22.74 -9.21 -36.42
C PHE A 26 -23.45 -9.87 -35.26
N GLY A 27 -22.67 -10.45 -34.34
CA GLY A 27 -23.21 -10.82 -33.04
C GLY A 27 -24.01 -9.63 -32.54
N SER A 28 -25.30 -9.86 -32.27
CA SER A 28 -26.10 -8.97 -31.45
C SER A 28 -25.30 -8.79 -30.16
N VAL A 29 -24.57 -7.69 -30.09
CA VAL A 29 -24.19 -7.13 -28.81
C VAL A 29 -25.52 -6.63 -28.28
N ASP A 30 -26.16 -7.46 -27.47
CA ASP A 30 -27.19 -7.00 -26.56
C ASP A 30 -26.51 -5.92 -25.68
N GLU A 31 -26.58 -4.67 -26.13
CA GLU A 31 -26.25 -3.47 -25.36
C GLU A 31 -27.35 -3.21 -24.33
N GLU A 32 -27.65 -4.21 -23.51
CA GLU A 32 -28.33 -4.04 -22.23
C GLU A 32 -27.28 -4.17 -21.11
N GLY A 33 -26.68 -3.03 -20.74
CA GLY A 33 -26.17 -2.80 -19.38
C GLY A 33 -25.07 -3.69 -18.83
N GLN A 34 -24.26 -4.37 -19.65
CA GLN A 34 -23.12 -5.13 -19.13
C GLN A 34 -21.99 -4.18 -18.68
N LYS A 35 -21.79 -4.08 -17.35
CA LYS A 35 -20.59 -3.47 -16.75
C LYS A 35 -19.35 -4.10 -17.41
N GLN A 36 -18.45 -3.28 -17.94
CA GLN A 36 -17.21 -3.73 -18.59
C GLN A 36 -16.05 -3.83 -17.60
N GLU A 37 -14.98 -4.53 -17.99
CA GLU A 37 -13.71 -4.53 -17.25
C GLU A 37 -13.04 -3.16 -17.37
N GLU A 38 -12.52 -2.63 -16.26
CA GLU A 38 -11.83 -1.33 -16.27
C GLU A 38 -10.42 -1.45 -15.70
N PHE A 39 -9.50 -0.63 -16.24
CA PHE A 39 -8.12 -0.50 -15.77
C PHE A 39 -7.76 0.98 -15.60
N ASN A 40 -7.18 1.34 -14.46
CA ASN A 40 -6.69 2.69 -14.19
C ASN A 40 -5.24 2.63 -13.69
N GLU A 41 -4.44 3.60 -14.09
CA GLU A 41 -3.05 3.74 -13.68
C GLU A 41 -2.77 5.12 -13.07
N GLU A 42 -2.17 5.14 -11.89
CA GLU A 42 -1.90 6.37 -11.15
C GLU A 42 -0.53 6.32 -10.49
N LEU A 43 0.22 7.43 -10.53
CA LEU A 43 1.52 7.55 -9.88
C LEU A 43 1.48 8.76 -8.94
N LEU A 44 1.80 8.55 -7.67
CA LEU A 44 2.02 9.63 -6.70
C LEU A 44 3.51 9.80 -6.40
N LEU A 45 4.00 11.01 -6.59
CA LEU A 45 5.35 11.44 -6.21
C LEU A 45 5.26 12.37 -5.00
N LYS A 46 6.12 12.17 -4.02
CA LYS A 46 6.20 12.99 -2.82
C LYS A 46 7.66 13.20 -2.41
N PRO A 47 8.17 14.45 -2.36
CA PRO A 47 9.48 14.70 -1.78
C PRO A 47 9.47 14.39 -0.27
N LEU A 48 10.59 13.91 0.25
CA LEU A 48 10.75 13.53 1.65
C LEU A 48 11.81 14.41 2.35
N PRO A 49 11.64 14.72 3.65
CA PRO A 49 12.58 15.53 4.44
C PRO A 49 14.04 15.08 4.36
N ASP A 50 14.27 13.77 4.21
CA ASP A 50 15.59 13.13 4.24
C ASP A 50 16.25 13.04 2.86
N ARG A 51 15.94 14.01 1.98
CA ARG A 51 16.52 14.20 0.65
C ARG A 51 16.24 13.04 -0.31
N LYS A 52 15.10 12.36 -0.10
CA LYS A 52 14.60 11.26 -0.92
C LYS A 52 13.28 11.63 -1.57
N VAL A 53 12.82 10.79 -2.47
CA VAL A 53 11.53 10.90 -3.15
C VAL A 53 10.77 9.59 -2.95
N LEU A 54 9.56 9.69 -2.45
CA LEU A 54 8.58 8.60 -2.43
C LEU A 54 7.90 8.57 -3.80
N ALA A 55 7.85 7.39 -4.41
CA ALA A 55 7.02 7.09 -5.57
C ALA A 55 6.06 5.96 -5.22
N HIS A 56 4.76 6.20 -5.33
CA HIS A 56 3.71 5.22 -5.11
C HIS A 56 2.90 5.03 -6.38
N PHE A 57 3.12 3.90 -7.04
CA PHE A 57 2.36 3.47 -8.19
C PHE A 57 1.11 2.73 -7.72
N HIS A 58 -0.04 3.08 -8.26
CA HIS A 58 -1.32 2.44 -8.00
C HIS A 58 -1.99 2.06 -9.32
N PHE A 59 -2.24 0.77 -9.49
CA PHE A 59 -2.97 0.23 -10.61
C PHE A 59 -4.21 -0.49 -10.09
N GLN A 60 -5.36 -0.20 -10.68
CA GLN A 60 -6.62 -0.85 -10.32
C GLN A 60 -7.22 -1.51 -11.54
N SER A 61 -7.46 -2.81 -11.46
CA SER A 61 -8.23 -3.58 -12.45
C SER A 61 -9.53 -4.04 -11.80
N SER A 62 -10.66 -3.87 -12.49
CA SER A 62 -11.96 -4.37 -12.06
C SER A 62 -12.54 -5.34 -13.08
N ALA A 63 -13.15 -6.41 -12.59
CA ALA A 63 -13.94 -7.33 -13.38
C ALA A 63 -15.37 -7.39 -12.82
N PRO A 64 -16.39 -7.21 -13.68
CA PRO A 64 -17.79 -7.33 -13.29
C PRO A 64 -18.13 -8.77 -12.86
N PRO A 65 -19.26 -8.97 -12.16
CA PRO A 65 -19.79 -10.32 -11.94
C PRO A 65 -19.98 -11.06 -13.25
N SER A 66 -19.54 -12.32 -13.26
CA SER A 66 -19.86 -13.26 -14.32
C SER A 66 -20.69 -14.41 -13.75
N THR A 67 -21.84 -14.66 -14.37
CA THR A 67 -22.72 -15.80 -14.06
C THR A 67 -22.27 -17.08 -14.76
N SER A 68 -21.31 -16.99 -15.70
CA SER A 68 -20.81 -18.11 -16.49
C SER A 68 -19.35 -18.42 -16.18
N ASN A 69 -19.07 -19.63 -15.69
CA ASN A 69 -17.72 -20.20 -15.68
C ASN A 69 -17.20 -20.25 -17.13
N GLY A 70 -16.18 -19.45 -17.47
CA GLY A 70 -15.54 -19.50 -18.79
C GLY A 70 -15.61 -18.23 -19.64
N ARG A 71 -16.03 -17.08 -19.09
CA ARG A 71 -15.86 -15.80 -19.79
C ARG A 71 -14.36 -15.53 -20.00
N HIS A 72 -13.98 -15.20 -21.23
CA HIS A 72 -12.64 -14.70 -21.53
C HIS A 72 -12.53 -13.28 -20.97
N HIS A 73 -11.63 -13.08 -20.01
CA HIS A 73 -11.24 -11.74 -19.59
C HIS A 73 -10.37 -11.12 -20.70
N HIS A 74 -10.69 -9.89 -21.09
CA HIS A 74 -9.96 -9.16 -22.14
C HIS A 74 -8.91 -8.21 -21.55
N LEU A 75 -9.15 -7.74 -20.32
CA LEU A 75 -8.32 -6.80 -19.58
C LEU A 75 -7.89 -7.39 -18.24
N PHE A 76 -8.81 -8.03 -17.51
CA PHE A 76 -8.53 -8.54 -16.17
C PHE A 76 -7.63 -9.79 -16.20
N PRO A 77 -6.67 -9.94 -15.26
CA PRO A 77 -5.75 -11.08 -15.28
C PRO A 77 -6.45 -12.42 -15.02
N LYS A 78 -6.50 -13.27 -16.05
CA LYS A 78 -7.10 -14.61 -15.97
C LYS A 78 -6.57 -15.44 -14.80
N ALA A 79 -5.27 -15.42 -14.56
CA ALA A 79 -4.64 -16.16 -13.46
C ALA A 79 -5.22 -15.77 -12.09
N ILE A 80 -5.49 -14.48 -11.87
CA ILE A 80 -6.08 -13.98 -10.62
C ILE A 80 -7.54 -14.37 -10.54
N SER A 81 -8.32 -14.16 -11.60
CA SER A 81 -9.74 -14.55 -11.62
C SER A 81 -9.93 -16.04 -11.32
N GLN A 82 -9.14 -16.91 -11.95
CA GLN A 82 -9.17 -18.34 -11.70
C GLN A 82 -8.77 -18.70 -10.27
N LEU A 83 -7.77 -18.02 -9.71
CA LEU A 83 -7.34 -18.21 -8.32
C LEU A 83 -8.45 -17.83 -7.33
N VAL A 84 -9.11 -16.68 -7.53
CA VAL A 84 -10.23 -16.21 -6.69
C VAL A 84 -11.36 -17.23 -6.69
N GLN A 85 -11.80 -17.65 -7.88
CA GLN A 85 -12.93 -18.56 -8.06
C GLN A 85 -12.62 -19.96 -7.53
N LYS A 86 -11.42 -20.48 -7.83
CA LYS A 86 -11.02 -21.85 -7.45
C LYS A 86 -10.89 -22.01 -5.94
N PHE A 87 -10.28 -21.04 -5.26
CA PHE A 87 -10.03 -21.12 -3.81
C PHE A 87 -11.08 -20.37 -2.97
N ARG A 88 -12.11 -19.80 -3.61
CA ARG A 88 -13.15 -18.97 -2.99
C ARG A 88 -12.56 -17.91 -2.07
N VAL A 89 -11.62 -17.14 -2.60
CA VAL A 89 -10.97 -16.04 -1.89
C VAL A 89 -11.93 -14.85 -1.87
N LYS A 90 -12.39 -14.46 -0.68
CA LYS A 90 -13.22 -13.26 -0.49
C LYS A 90 -12.36 -12.00 -0.50
N GLU A 91 -11.24 -12.06 0.21
CA GLU A 91 -10.28 -10.96 0.27
C GLU A 91 -8.88 -11.52 0.49
N MET A 92 -7.87 -10.93 -0.12
CA MET A 92 -6.49 -11.33 0.09
C MET A 92 -5.56 -10.15 -0.12
N GLU A 93 -4.49 -10.13 0.67
CA GLU A 93 -3.37 -9.24 0.45
C GLU A 93 -2.06 -10.00 0.51
N LEU A 94 -1.24 -9.81 -0.52
CA LEU A 94 0.11 -10.31 -0.61
C LEU A 94 1.05 -9.13 -0.76
N SER A 95 2.16 -9.12 -0.01
CA SER A 95 3.22 -8.15 -0.23
C SER A 95 4.61 -8.77 -0.21
N PHE A 96 5.48 -8.25 -1.08
CA PHE A 96 6.92 -8.49 -1.10
C PHE A 96 7.64 -7.17 -0.80
N THR A 97 8.39 -7.12 0.29
CA THR A 97 9.02 -5.88 0.73
C THR A 97 10.50 -6.04 1.04
N GLN A 98 11.29 -5.09 0.55
CA GLN A 98 12.68 -4.92 0.96
C GLN A 98 12.88 -3.55 1.62
N GLY A 99 13.65 -3.54 2.71
CA GLY A 99 13.89 -2.35 3.51
C GLY A 99 12.85 -2.14 4.61
N ARG A 100 13.13 -1.19 5.51
CA ARG A 100 12.26 -0.86 6.65
C ARG A 100 11.66 0.53 6.44
N TRP A 101 10.36 0.66 6.67
CA TRP A 101 9.70 1.97 6.57
C TRP A 101 10.16 2.88 7.71
N ASN A 102 10.74 4.05 7.37
CA ASN A 102 11.13 5.04 8.35
C ASN A 102 9.95 5.94 8.71
N TYR A 103 9.17 5.55 9.73
CA TYR A 103 7.99 6.30 10.17
C TYR A 103 8.27 7.73 10.68
N GLU A 104 9.52 8.04 11.05
CA GLU A 104 9.90 9.39 11.51
C GLU A 104 10.16 10.33 10.33
N ARG A 105 10.87 9.84 9.31
CA ARG A 105 11.31 10.65 8.17
C ARG A 105 10.34 10.61 7.01
N TRP A 106 9.63 9.50 6.80
CA TRP A 106 8.74 9.32 5.64
C TRP A 106 7.26 9.50 5.99
N GLY A 107 6.96 9.67 7.27
CA GLY A 107 5.62 9.79 7.81
C GLY A 107 5.06 8.46 8.29
N GLY A 108 4.10 8.55 9.21
CA GLY A 108 3.38 7.39 9.71
C GLY A 108 1.90 7.64 9.95
N PHE A 109 1.43 8.84 9.61
CA PHE A 109 0.06 9.28 9.80
C PHE A 109 -0.50 9.83 8.48
N ASP A 110 -0.54 8.95 7.49
CA ASP A 110 -1.11 9.21 6.18
C ASP A 110 -1.64 7.89 5.57
N PRO A 111 -2.55 7.94 4.57
CA PRO A 111 -3.13 6.74 3.96
C PRO A 111 -2.10 5.81 3.31
N ILE A 112 -1.01 6.36 2.76
CA ILE A 112 0.04 5.58 2.10
C ILE A 112 0.81 4.77 3.15
N ALA A 113 1.37 5.42 4.16
CA ALA A 113 2.11 4.75 5.22
C ALA A 113 1.22 3.73 5.96
N SER A 114 -0.04 4.07 6.24
CA SER A 114 -0.94 3.19 7.01
C SER A 114 -1.34 1.92 6.26
N SER A 115 -1.39 1.94 4.93
CA SER A 115 -1.85 0.79 4.14
C SER A 115 -0.74 0.09 3.34
N ASN A 116 0.31 0.81 2.94
CA ASN A 116 1.36 0.32 2.04
C ASN A 116 2.74 0.18 2.70
N ALA A 117 2.95 0.65 3.93
CA ALA A 117 4.16 0.33 4.68
C ALA A 117 4.09 -1.11 5.20
N LYS A 118 4.60 -2.05 4.41
CA LYS A 118 4.62 -3.49 4.69
C LYS A 118 5.95 -3.91 5.36
N PRO A 119 5.96 -5.01 6.14
CA PRO A 119 7.16 -5.53 6.77
C PRO A 119 8.08 -6.20 5.74
N PRO A 120 9.40 -6.30 6.01
CA PRO A 120 10.35 -6.99 5.14
C PRO A 120 9.97 -8.47 4.89
N GLY A 121 10.34 -8.97 3.70
CA GLY A 121 10.03 -10.32 3.25
C GLY A 121 8.62 -10.42 2.66
N VAL A 122 7.97 -11.56 2.88
CA VAL A 122 6.58 -11.80 2.45
C VAL A 122 5.61 -11.67 3.61
N GLU A 123 4.51 -10.94 3.39
CA GLU A 123 3.32 -10.93 4.25
C GLU A 123 2.10 -11.34 3.39
N LEU A 124 1.36 -12.34 3.86
CA LEU A 124 0.15 -12.84 3.21
C LEU A 124 -0.97 -12.99 4.24
N TRP A 125 -2.14 -12.44 3.92
CA TRP A 125 -3.37 -12.83 4.60
C TRP A 125 -4.51 -13.00 3.60
N ALA A 126 -5.41 -13.91 3.92
CA ALA A 126 -6.56 -14.22 3.08
C ALA A 126 -7.78 -14.60 3.91
N VAL A 127 -8.94 -14.13 3.46
CA VAL A 127 -10.26 -14.49 3.97
C VAL A 127 -10.94 -15.37 2.94
N PHE A 128 -11.39 -16.53 3.38
CA PHE A 128 -12.04 -17.51 2.50
C PHE A 128 -13.55 -17.55 2.69
N ASP A 129 -14.27 -17.72 1.58
CA ASP A 129 -15.71 -18.00 1.55
C ASP A 129 -15.95 -19.51 1.41
N VAL A 130 -15.48 -20.25 2.42
CA VAL A 130 -15.62 -21.71 2.56
C VAL A 130 -16.05 -22.06 3.98
N PRO A 131 -16.64 -23.26 4.19
CA PRO A 131 -16.86 -23.78 5.54
C PRO A 131 -15.55 -23.84 6.33
N GLN A 132 -15.60 -23.58 7.65
CA GLN A 132 -14.41 -23.46 8.49
C GLN A 132 -13.45 -24.67 8.42
N HIS A 133 -13.98 -25.88 8.28
CA HIS A 133 -13.19 -27.12 8.16
C HIS A 133 -12.37 -27.22 6.85
N GLN A 134 -12.66 -26.38 5.84
CA GLN A 134 -11.95 -26.36 4.56
C GLN A 134 -10.93 -25.23 4.46
N VAL A 135 -10.90 -24.30 5.42
CA VAL A 135 -10.08 -23.10 5.36
C VAL A 135 -8.60 -23.43 5.26
N ASP A 136 -8.10 -24.38 6.05
CA ASP A 136 -6.68 -24.76 6.02
C ASP A 136 -6.29 -25.44 4.71
N ALA A 137 -7.19 -26.24 4.12
CA ALA A 137 -6.96 -26.85 2.81
C ALA A 137 -6.95 -25.79 1.70
N SER A 138 -7.85 -24.81 1.74
CA SER A 138 -7.87 -23.69 0.81
C SER A 138 -6.63 -22.80 0.95
N TRP A 139 -6.19 -22.54 2.18
CA TRP A 139 -4.96 -21.81 2.47
C TRP A 139 -3.72 -22.51 1.89
N LYS A 140 -3.55 -23.80 2.15
CA LYS A 140 -2.48 -24.61 1.56
C LYS A 140 -2.49 -24.53 0.03
N ASN A 141 -3.64 -24.73 -0.60
CA ASN A 141 -3.70 -24.69 -2.06
C ASN A 141 -3.42 -23.29 -2.63
N LEU A 142 -3.85 -22.24 -1.93
CA LEU A 142 -3.58 -20.85 -2.28
C LEU A 142 -2.08 -20.54 -2.21
N THR A 143 -1.40 -20.90 -1.13
CA THR A 143 0.04 -20.61 -0.95
C THR A 143 0.89 -21.29 -2.01
N HIS A 144 0.57 -22.53 -2.39
CA HIS A 144 1.21 -23.24 -3.50
C HIS A 144 0.97 -22.56 -4.86
N ALA A 145 -0.27 -22.15 -5.14
CA ALA A 145 -0.59 -21.46 -6.38
C ALA A 145 0.12 -20.10 -6.50
N LEU A 146 0.19 -19.33 -5.41
CA LEU A 146 0.90 -18.05 -5.36
C LEU A 146 2.41 -18.22 -5.49
N SER A 147 2.97 -19.28 -4.88
CA SER A 147 4.39 -19.62 -5.02
C SER A 147 4.77 -19.84 -6.50
N GLY A 148 3.97 -20.60 -7.23
CA GLY A 148 4.16 -20.80 -8.67
C GLY A 148 3.93 -19.54 -9.51
N LEU A 149 2.96 -18.68 -9.12
CA LEU A 149 2.66 -17.45 -9.86
C LEU A 149 3.77 -16.39 -9.72
N PHE A 150 4.33 -16.24 -8.53
CA PHE A 150 5.32 -15.19 -8.21
C PHE A 150 6.77 -15.68 -8.13
N CYS A 151 7.01 -16.97 -8.36
CA CYS A 151 8.32 -17.61 -8.24
C CYS A 151 8.97 -17.32 -6.88
N ALA A 152 8.24 -17.57 -5.80
CA ALA A 152 8.63 -17.24 -4.43
C ALA A 152 8.29 -18.40 -3.48
N SER A 153 8.92 -18.44 -2.31
CA SER A 153 8.78 -19.54 -1.34
C SER A 153 7.49 -19.48 -0.49
N ILE A 154 6.42 -18.89 -1.03
CA ILE A 154 5.13 -18.70 -0.33
C ILE A 154 4.54 -20.03 0.13
N ASN A 155 4.83 -21.13 -0.57
CA ASN A 155 4.40 -22.48 -0.20
C ASN A 155 4.84 -22.90 1.21
N PHE A 156 5.92 -22.33 1.77
CA PHE A 156 6.30 -22.59 3.17
C PHE A 156 5.27 -22.10 4.19
N LEU A 157 4.34 -21.22 3.79
CA LEU A 157 3.19 -20.84 4.61
C LEU A 157 2.12 -21.94 4.70
N GLU A 158 2.26 -23.08 4.02
CA GLU A 158 1.31 -24.20 4.15
C GLU A 158 1.33 -24.87 5.53
N SER A 159 2.47 -24.82 6.21
CA SER A 159 2.66 -25.51 7.48
C SER A 159 1.87 -24.82 8.58
N THR A 160 1.21 -25.60 9.44
CA THR A 160 0.50 -25.06 10.61
C THR A 160 1.41 -24.27 11.55
N SER A 161 2.72 -24.53 11.50
CA SER A 161 3.74 -23.83 12.28
C SER A 161 4.14 -22.45 11.73
N THR A 162 3.67 -22.07 10.55
CA THR A 162 4.08 -20.83 9.84
C THR A 162 2.94 -19.84 9.59
N TYR A 163 1.69 -20.19 9.91
CA TYR A 163 0.54 -19.28 9.83
C TYR A 163 -0.25 -19.23 11.15
N SER A 164 -1.00 -18.14 11.32
CA SER A 164 -1.89 -17.87 12.45
C SER A 164 -3.31 -17.60 11.96
N ALA A 165 -4.29 -17.73 12.86
CA ALA A 165 -5.68 -17.34 12.63
C ALA A 165 -6.05 -16.20 13.60
N PRO A 166 -5.78 -14.93 13.24
CA PRO A 166 -6.18 -13.79 14.07
C PRO A 166 -7.70 -13.75 14.24
N GLU A 167 -8.17 -13.43 15.45
CA GLU A 167 -9.60 -13.37 15.72
C GLU A 167 -10.20 -11.99 15.41
N TRP A 168 -9.49 -10.89 15.64
CA TRP A 168 -10.10 -9.55 15.56
C TRP A 168 -9.18 -8.41 15.08
N SER A 169 -7.86 -8.59 15.00
CA SER A 169 -6.91 -7.55 14.55
C SER A 169 -7.00 -7.23 13.05
N PHE A 170 -7.61 -8.13 12.28
CA PHE A 170 -7.81 -7.98 10.84
C PHE A 170 -9.31 -8.04 10.52
N PRO A 171 -9.90 -7.00 9.93
CA PRO A 171 -11.24 -7.06 9.39
C PRO A 171 -11.24 -7.77 8.03
N PRO A 172 -12.27 -8.58 7.71
CA PRO A 172 -13.34 -9.06 8.59
C PRO A 172 -12.88 -10.15 9.56
N SER A 173 -13.29 -10.03 10.83
CA SER A 173 -13.07 -10.99 11.93
C SER A 173 -13.95 -12.24 11.76
N SER A 174 -13.67 -13.02 10.73
CA SER A 174 -14.29 -14.33 10.52
C SER A 174 -13.22 -15.39 10.75
N GLY A 175 -13.55 -16.50 11.42
CA GLY A 175 -12.61 -17.63 11.65
C GLY A 175 -12.03 -18.27 10.36
N ASN A 176 -12.41 -17.72 9.21
CA ASN A 176 -11.94 -18.03 7.87
C ASN A 176 -10.73 -17.18 7.44
N LEU A 177 -10.15 -16.36 8.31
CA LEU A 177 -8.92 -15.64 8.05
C LEU A 177 -7.70 -16.53 8.32
N ARG A 178 -6.69 -16.45 7.46
CA ARG A 178 -5.34 -16.94 7.71
C ARG A 178 -4.34 -15.82 7.47
N TYR A 179 -3.31 -15.75 8.32
CA TYR A 179 -2.23 -14.77 8.27
C TYR A 179 -0.89 -15.49 8.37
N GLY A 180 0.05 -15.21 7.47
CA GLY A 180 1.38 -15.80 7.49
C GLY A 180 2.43 -14.81 6.99
N THR A 181 3.66 -14.95 7.49
CA THR A 181 4.79 -14.12 7.07
C THR A 181 6.05 -14.96 6.88
N LEU A 182 6.88 -14.54 5.92
CA LEU A 182 8.21 -15.09 5.69
C LEU A 182 9.21 -13.92 5.72
N PRO A 183 9.69 -13.49 6.91
CA PRO A 183 10.57 -12.33 7.04
C PRO A 183 11.90 -12.45 6.29
N ARG A 184 12.32 -13.69 6.00
CA ARG A 184 13.58 -14.03 5.33
C ARG A 184 13.43 -14.30 3.83
N GLU A 185 12.22 -14.22 3.29
CA GLU A 185 12.04 -14.35 1.85
C GLU A 185 12.78 -13.20 1.16
N ALA A 186 13.75 -13.53 0.32
CA ALA A 186 14.47 -12.56 -0.45
C ALA A 186 13.53 -11.97 -1.51
N VAL A 187 13.44 -10.64 -1.56
CA VAL A 187 12.70 -9.96 -2.63
C VAL A 187 13.64 -9.75 -3.79
N CYS A 188 13.49 -10.59 -4.82
CA CYS A 188 14.34 -10.64 -6.00
C CYS A 188 13.72 -9.85 -7.15
N THR A 189 14.54 -9.41 -8.12
CA THR A 189 14.08 -8.69 -9.34
C THR A 189 13.11 -9.51 -10.18
N GLU A 190 13.17 -10.82 -9.99
CA GLU A 190 12.40 -11.86 -10.61
C GLU A 190 10.94 -11.82 -10.15
N ASN A 191 10.64 -11.39 -8.91
CA ASN A 191 9.27 -11.26 -8.40
C ASN A 191 8.50 -10.11 -9.06
N LEU A 192 9.20 -9.06 -9.51
CA LEU A 192 8.57 -7.93 -10.21
C LEU A 192 8.02 -8.35 -11.58
N THR A 193 8.67 -9.31 -12.25
CA THR A 193 8.27 -9.76 -13.59
C THR A 193 6.85 -10.36 -13.63
N PRO A 194 6.48 -11.37 -12.81
CA PRO A 194 5.11 -11.87 -12.75
C PRO A 194 4.12 -10.82 -12.25
N TRP A 195 4.53 -9.92 -11.34
CA TRP A 195 3.67 -8.82 -10.90
C TRP A 195 3.32 -7.87 -12.06
N LEU A 196 4.29 -7.49 -12.89
CA LEU A 196 4.07 -6.67 -14.09
C LEU A 196 3.25 -7.40 -15.16
N LYS A 197 3.36 -8.73 -15.26
CA LYS A 197 2.55 -9.54 -16.20
C LYS A 197 1.05 -9.48 -15.91
N LEU A 198 0.65 -9.10 -14.70
CA LEU A 198 -0.76 -8.87 -14.35
C LEU A 198 -1.28 -7.53 -14.89
N LEU A 199 -0.41 -6.59 -15.29
CA LEU A 199 -0.86 -5.33 -15.87
C LEU A 199 -1.17 -5.51 -17.36
N PRO A 200 -2.27 -4.93 -17.90
CA PRO A 200 -2.63 -5.05 -19.32
C PRO A 200 -1.51 -4.62 -20.28
N CYS A 201 -0.86 -3.49 -20.00
CA CYS A 201 0.26 -2.97 -20.80
C CYS A 201 1.65 -3.42 -20.31
N ARG A 202 1.72 -4.27 -19.28
CA ARG A 202 2.97 -4.73 -18.65
C ARG A 202 3.92 -3.56 -18.36
N ASP A 203 5.20 -3.66 -18.76
CA ASP A 203 6.22 -2.61 -18.67
C ASP A 203 6.48 -1.89 -20.01
N LYS A 204 5.51 -1.94 -20.93
CA LYS A 204 5.69 -1.47 -22.33
C LYS A 204 5.03 -0.14 -22.64
N ALA A 205 3.98 0.24 -21.91
CA ALA A 205 3.27 1.50 -22.10
C ALA A 205 2.69 2.01 -20.76
N GLY A 206 2.29 3.28 -20.72
CA GLY A 206 1.75 3.91 -19.53
C GLY A 206 2.79 4.13 -18.44
N LEU A 207 2.31 4.23 -17.19
CA LEU A 207 3.15 4.53 -16.03
C LEU A 207 4.07 3.37 -15.66
N ALA A 208 3.68 2.14 -16.04
CA ALA A 208 4.46 0.95 -15.76
C ALA A 208 5.80 0.89 -16.51
N VAL A 209 6.02 1.74 -17.52
CA VAL A 209 7.33 1.91 -18.20
C VAL A 209 8.42 2.36 -17.23
N LEU A 210 8.06 3.15 -16.22
CA LEU A 210 8.97 3.64 -15.18
C LEU A 210 9.45 2.53 -14.23
N LEU A 211 8.81 1.36 -14.26
CA LEU A 211 9.08 0.25 -13.34
C LEU A 211 10.30 -0.58 -13.74
N ASP A 212 11.42 0.11 -13.97
CA ASP A 212 12.70 -0.51 -14.28
C ASP A 212 13.34 -1.16 -13.04
N ARG A 213 13.84 -2.40 -13.20
CA ARG A 213 14.35 -3.23 -12.10
C ARG A 213 15.55 -2.57 -11.40
N PRO A 214 16.63 -2.18 -12.11
CA PRO A 214 17.75 -1.46 -11.50
C PRO A 214 17.33 -0.26 -10.65
N SER A 215 16.40 0.56 -11.13
CA SER A 215 15.95 1.76 -10.42
C SER A 215 15.21 1.43 -9.13
N ILE A 216 14.27 0.48 -9.18
CA ILE A 216 13.45 0.08 -8.02
C ILE A 216 14.32 -0.57 -6.93
N TYR A 217 15.19 -1.51 -7.31
CA TYR A 217 15.95 -2.32 -6.35
C TYR A 217 17.18 -1.60 -5.79
N ARG A 218 17.54 -0.43 -6.32
CA ARG A 218 18.49 0.51 -5.70
C ARG A 218 17.85 1.40 -4.63
N GLY A 219 16.52 1.39 -4.50
CA GLY A 219 15.80 2.17 -3.51
C GLY A 219 16.12 1.78 -2.07
N PHE A 220 15.89 2.71 -1.14
CA PHE A 220 16.04 2.49 0.31
C PHE A 220 14.89 1.67 0.89
N TYR A 221 13.77 1.63 0.18
CA TYR A 221 12.59 0.84 0.50
C TYR A 221 11.86 0.54 -0.79
N HIS A 222 11.37 -0.69 -0.96
CA HIS A 222 10.35 -0.99 -1.95
C HIS A 222 9.39 -2.05 -1.45
N SER A 223 8.10 -1.89 -1.76
CA SER A 223 7.07 -2.87 -1.45
C SER A 223 6.13 -3.06 -2.63
N GLN A 224 6.08 -4.29 -3.14
CA GLN A 224 5.10 -4.76 -4.12
C GLN A 224 3.91 -5.31 -3.36
N ARG A 225 2.72 -4.73 -3.56
CA ARG A 225 1.48 -5.12 -2.89
C ARG A 225 0.45 -5.54 -3.93
N LEU A 226 -0.25 -6.62 -3.64
CA LEU A 226 -1.40 -7.12 -4.37
C LEU A 226 -2.55 -7.23 -3.38
N HIS A 227 -3.61 -6.45 -3.55
CA HIS A 227 -4.81 -6.51 -2.71
C HIS A 227 -6.02 -6.80 -3.58
N LEU A 228 -6.69 -7.90 -3.26
CA LEU A 228 -7.80 -8.45 -3.99
C LEU A 228 -9.04 -8.40 -3.11
N THR A 229 -10.14 -7.89 -3.64
CA THR A 229 -11.46 -8.02 -3.03
C THR A 229 -12.42 -8.67 -4.01
N SER A 230 -13.14 -9.69 -3.54
CA SER A 230 -14.23 -10.33 -4.25
C SER A 230 -15.50 -10.16 -3.43
N THR A 231 -16.51 -9.56 -4.06
CA THR A 231 -17.83 -9.46 -3.45
C THR A 231 -18.56 -10.78 -3.73
N GLY A 232 -18.69 -11.65 -2.72
CA GLY A 232 -19.44 -12.90 -2.83
C GLY A 232 -20.91 -12.71 -2.46
N SER A 233 -21.80 -13.47 -3.12
CA SER A 233 -23.26 -13.46 -2.96
C SER A 233 -23.72 -13.72 -1.51
N GLY A 234 -23.85 -12.66 -0.72
CA GLY A 234 -24.55 -12.66 0.57
C GLY A 234 -25.96 -12.11 0.38
N SER A 235 -26.97 -12.97 0.50
CA SER A 235 -28.41 -12.69 0.66
C SER A 235 -28.87 -11.22 0.46
N LYS A 236 -28.96 -10.80 -0.82
CA LYS A 236 -29.80 -9.75 -1.43
C LYS A 236 -29.05 -9.12 -2.63
N GLY A 237 -29.06 -9.82 -3.76
CA GLY A 237 -29.15 -9.20 -5.09
C GLY A 237 -28.07 -8.22 -5.59
N THR A 238 -26.89 -8.10 -4.99
CA THR A 238 -25.80 -7.26 -5.52
C THR A 238 -24.66 -8.10 -6.11
N ASP A 239 -24.69 -8.27 -7.44
CA ASP A 239 -23.56 -8.32 -8.37
C ASP A 239 -22.14 -8.58 -7.78
N SER A 240 -21.69 -9.83 -7.81
CA SER A 240 -20.36 -10.28 -7.34
C SER A 240 -19.17 -9.92 -8.26
N GLY A 241 -18.59 -8.73 -8.14
CA GLY A 241 -17.39 -8.30 -8.88
C GLY A 241 -16.05 -8.62 -8.19
N ILE A 242 -14.95 -8.59 -8.96
CA ILE A 242 -13.57 -8.72 -8.46
C ILE A 242 -12.82 -7.39 -8.69
N ILE A 243 -12.16 -6.88 -7.66
CA ILE A 243 -11.28 -5.71 -7.76
C ILE A 243 -9.87 -6.14 -7.38
N LEU A 244 -8.91 -5.88 -8.27
CA LEU A 244 -7.49 -6.11 -8.08
C LEU A 244 -6.77 -4.76 -7.97
N ASN A 245 -6.21 -4.49 -6.81
CA ASN A 245 -5.35 -3.35 -6.55
C ASN A 245 -3.89 -3.81 -6.53
N GLN A 246 -3.11 -3.32 -7.46
CA GLN A 246 -1.67 -3.51 -7.54
C GLN A 246 -1.00 -2.20 -7.12
N ALA A 247 -0.13 -2.24 -6.10
CA ALA A 247 0.63 -1.08 -5.70
C ALA A 247 2.13 -1.39 -5.62
N LEU A 248 2.96 -0.45 -6.08
CA LEU A 248 4.40 -0.47 -5.84
C LEU A 248 4.79 0.83 -5.15
N THR A 249 5.29 0.73 -3.92
CA THR A 249 5.76 1.88 -3.15
C THR A 249 7.28 1.82 -3.08
N VAL A 250 7.97 2.88 -3.51
CA VAL A 250 9.44 2.93 -3.56
C VAL A 250 9.93 4.24 -2.95
N VAL A 251 11.01 4.17 -2.16
CA VAL A 251 11.73 5.35 -1.68
C VAL A 251 13.10 5.40 -2.35
N LEU A 252 13.29 6.40 -3.20
CA LEU A 252 14.47 6.59 -4.04
C LEU A 252 15.26 7.81 -3.60
N GLN A 253 16.57 7.77 -3.76
CA GLN A 253 17.41 8.95 -3.62
C GLN A 253 17.79 9.46 -5.01
N PRO A 254 17.52 10.73 -5.34
CA PRO A 254 17.97 11.32 -6.60
C PRO A 254 19.49 11.26 -6.73
N ILE A 255 19.97 10.89 -7.92
CA ILE A 255 21.40 10.84 -8.23
C ILE A 255 21.86 12.27 -8.50
N GLN A 256 22.79 12.80 -7.70
CA GLN A 256 23.38 14.11 -7.97
C GLN A 256 24.36 14.03 -9.15
N PRO A 257 24.45 15.09 -9.98
CA PRO A 257 25.32 15.11 -11.16
C PRO A 257 26.81 14.86 -10.87
N ASN A 258 27.26 15.07 -9.62
CA ASN A 258 28.66 14.85 -9.22
C ASN A 258 28.95 13.44 -8.67
N GLY A 259 28.01 12.48 -8.76
CA GLY A 259 28.22 11.08 -8.34
C GLY A 259 28.44 10.84 -6.83
N LEU A 260 28.57 11.90 -6.04
CA LEU A 260 28.65 11.83 -4.58
C LEU A 260 27.25 11.50 -4.05
N ARG A 261 27.09 10.27 -3.53
CA ARG A 261 25.97 9.96 -2.63
C ARG A 261 26.05 10.96 -1.49
N ALA A 262 25.00 11.73 -1.25
CA ALA A 262 24.97 12.69 -0.15
C ALA A 262 25.37 11.97 1.14
N SER A 263 26.53 12.34 1.67
CA SER A 263 27.08 11.76 2.90
C SER A 263 26.04 11.83 4.02
N MET A 264 26.00 10.81 4.87
CA MET A 264 25.19 10.79 6.11
C MET A 264 25.77 11.74 7.18
N ASP A 265 26.36 12.87 6.79
CA ASP A 265 26.98 13.79 7.73
C ASP A 265 25.93 14.73 8.32
N HIS A 266 25.95 14.76 9.65
CA HIS A 266 25.31 15.66 10.62
C HIS A 266 24.22 16.62 10.14
N ALA A 267 23.07 16.55 10.81
CA ALA A 267 21.83 17.30 10.61
C ALA A 267 21.91 18.84 10.82
N SER A 268 23.08 19.47 10.65
CA SER A 268 23.32 20.87 10.98
C SER A 268 23.63 21.79 9.78
N GLU A 269 23.76 21.28 8.56
CA GLU A 269 23.92 22.14 7.37
C GLU A 269 22.63 22.22 6.56
N LYS A 270 22.16 23.44 6.27
CA LYS A 270 20.99 23.73 5.42
C LYS A 270 21.31 23.40 3.97
N HIS A 271 21.47 22.12 3.64
CA HIS A 271 21.67 21.70 2.27
C HIS A 271 20.40 21.85 1.45
N ILE A 272 20.57 22.26 0.20
CA ILE A 272 19.49 22.29 -0.78
C ILE A 272 19.02 20.85 -1.03
N GLN A 273 17.70 20.67 -1.06
CA GLN A 273 17.07 19.41 -1.43
C GLN A 273 17.49 19.03 -2.85
N PRO A 274 17.81 17.76 -3.15
CA PRO A 274 18.24 17.38 -4.48
C PRO A 274 17.11 17.56 -5.48
N SER A 275 17.38 18.27 -6.57
CA SER A 275 16.48 18.33 -7.73
C SER A 275 16.42 16.98 -8.41
N TRP A 276 15.27 16.65 -8.98
CA TRP A 276 15.04 15.35 -9.60
C TRP A 276 14.04 15.45 -10.75
N SER A 277 14.11 14.49 -11.65
CA SER A 277 13.14 14.21 -12.72
C SER A 277 12.81 12.71 -12.76
N LEU A 278 11.73 12.33 -13.44
CA LEU A 278 11.39 10.92 -13.70
C LEU A 278 12.56 10.20 -14.37
N SER A 279 13.18 10.83 -15.36
CA SER A 279 14.37 10.30 -16.02
C SER A 279 15.56 10.12 -15.07
N SER A 280 15.78 11.04 -14.12
CA SER A 280 16.90 10.94 -13.18
C SER A 280 16.73 9.80 -12.15
N ILE A 281 15.49 9.51 -11.73
CA ILE A 281 15.22 8.55 -10.64
C ILE A 281 14.83 7.17 -11.17
N PHE A 282 14.20 7.09 -12.35
CA PHE A 282 13.78 5.84 -12.97
C PHE A 282 14.58 5.47 -14.23
N GLY A 283 15.40 6.37 -14.77
CA GLY A 283 16.11 6.17 -16.04
C GLY A 283 15.23 6.28 -17.28
N LYS A 284 13.96 6.65 -17.14
CA LYS A 284 12.96 6.66 -18.22
C LYS A 284 11.97 7.82 -18.06
N GLN A 285 11.31 8.16 -19.16
CA GLN A 285 10.24 9.15 -19.26
C GLN A 285 8.94 8.46 -19.67
N VAL A 286 7.80 9.10 -19.43
CA VAL A 286 6.48 8.55 -19.78
C VAL A 286 6.07 9.05 -21.15
N ARG A 287 5.92 8.16 -22.12
CA ARG A 287 5.70 8.50 -23.54
C ARG A 287 4.22 8.50 -23.98
N GLY A 288 3.32 8.47 -23.01
CA GLY A 288 1.87 8.38 -23.23
C GLY A 288 1.22 7.30 -22.38
N ARG A 289 -0.12 7.30 -22.36
CA ARG A 289 -0.91 6.38 -21.53
C ARG A 289 -0.91 4.95 -22.07
N CYS A 290 -1.21 3.98 -21.20
CA CYS A 290 -1.62 2.66 -21.65
C CYS A 290 -2.94 2.78 -22.43
N VAL A 291 -2.97 2.28 -23.67
CA VAL A 291 -4.17 2.35 -24.53
C VAL A 291 -5.38 1.64 -23.94
N LEU A 292 -5.12 0.61 -23.11
CA LEU A 292 -6.12 -0.18 -22.38
C LEU A 292 -6.54 0.46 -21.04
N ALA A 293 -5.86 1.52 -20.59
CA ALA A 293 -6.24 2.24 -19.36
C ALA A 293 -7.34 3.26 -19.66
N LYS A 294 -8.36 3.28 -18.81
CA LYS A 294 -9.45 4.27 -18.80
C LYS A 294 -8.94 5.64 -18.35
N SER A 295 -7.97 5.68 -17.45
CA SER A 295 -7.29 6.90 -17.02
C SER A 295 -5.84 6.63 -16.64
N SER A 296 -4.96 7.58 -16.96
CA SER A 296 -3.56 7.57 -16.56
C SER A 296 -3.16 8.92 -15.97
N LYS A 297 -2.93 8.99 -14.65
CA LYS A 297 -2.64 10.26 -13.95
C LYS A 297 -1.34 10.21 -13.16
N VAL A 298 -0.57 11.29 -13.19
CA VAL A 298 0.57 11.51 -12.30
C VAL A 298 0.22 12.62 -11.32
N TYR A 299 0.51 12.39 -10.05
CA TYR A 299 0.29 13.29 -8.95
C TYR A 299 1.61 13.66 -8.30
N LEU A 300 1.82 14.93 -8.01
CA LEU A 300 2.88 15.40 -7.13
C LEU A 300 2.25 15.99 -5.87
N GLN A 301 2.52 15.38 -4.72
CA GLN A 301 2.00 15.84 -3.43
C GLN A 301 3.07 16.56 -2.63
N LEU A 302 2.75 17.78 -2.22
CA LEU A 302 3.47 18.50 -1.17
C LEU A 302 2.73 18.29 0.15
N ASP A 303 3.39 17.64 1.11
CA ASP A 303 2.75 17.34 2.38
C ASP A 303 2.51 18.60 3.23
N ARG A 304 1.65 18.46 4.25
CA ARG A 304 1.26 19.58 5.12
C ARG A 304 2.44 20.26 5.82
N GLY A 305 3.49 19.50 6.14
CA GLY A 305 4.70 20.01 6.80
C GLY A 305 5.53 20.86 5.85
N LEU A 306 5.74 20.38 4.63
CA LEU A 306 6.42 21.11 3.57
C LEU A 306 5.67 22.39 3.18
N VAL A 307 4.36 22.30 2.98
CA VAL A 307 3.52 23.46 2.63
C VAL A 307 3.55 24.53 3.74
N ALA A 308 3.53 24.12 5.01
CA ALA A 308 3.64 25.05 6.14
C ALA A 308 4.99 25.79 6.13
N GLU A 309 6.08 25.06 5.88
CA GLU A 309 7.42 25.62 5.83
C GLU A 309 7.63 26.56 4.64
N LEU A 310 7.13 26.18 3.46
CA LEU A 310 7.16 27.04 2.27
C LEU A 310 6.39 28.34 2.49
N LYS A 311 5.21 28.28 3.14
CA LYS A 311 4.44 29.47 3.53
C LYS A 311 5.18 30.32 4.55
N ARG A 312 5.92 29.71 5.49
CA ARG A 312 6.73 30.44 6.49
C ARG A 312 7.85 31.22 5.81
N ILE A 313 8.63 30.57 4.94
CA ILE A 313 9.74 31.19 4.21
C ILE A 313 9.22 32.32 3.30
N HIS A 314 8.08 32.11 2.63
CA HIS A 314 7.48 33.14 1.80
C HIS A 314 7.08 34.40 2.60
N LYS A 315 6.42 34.22 3.75
CA LYS A 315 6.06 35.35 4.63
C LYS A 315 7.27 36.11 5.19
N GLU A 316 8.39 35.42 5.43
CA GLU A 316 9.64 36.07 5.83
C GLU A 316 10.21 36.95 4.71
N ASN A 317 10.04 36.52 3.45
CA ASN A 317 10.46 37.29 2.28
C ASN A 317 9.45 38.41 1.92
N GLU A 318 8.15 38.24 2.12
CA GLU A 318 7.15 39.31 1.90
C GLU A 318 7.22 40.42 2.95
N LYS A 319 7.73 40.15 4.15
CA LYS A 319 8.04 41.20 5.12
C LYS A 319 9.16 42.15 4.65
N SER A 320 9.87 41.84 3.57
CA SER A 320 10.80 42.75 2.89
C SER A 320 10.24 43.39 1.60
N VAL A 321 9.06 42.97 1.11
CA VAL A 321 8.38 43.57 -0.05
C VAL A 321 6.86 43.51 0.16
N ALA A 322 6.27 44.66 0.49
CA ALA A 322 4.83 44.80 0.63
C ALA A 322 4.13 44.59 -0.73
N ASN A 323 3.38 43.50 -0.89
CA ASN A 323 2.12 43.42 -1.63
C ASN A 323 1.41 42.09 -1.33
N GLY A 324 0.11 42.16 -1.03
CA GLY A 324 -0.70 41.02 -0.61
C GLY A 324 -1.07 40.05 -1.74
N LEU A 325 -1.24 38.77 -1.38
CA LEU A 325 -1.59 37.70 -2.32
C LEU A 325 -3.11 37.51 -2.48
N THR A 326 -3.56 37.49 -3.75
CA THR A 326 -4.76 36.80 -4.21
C THR A 326 -4.42 35.39 -4.70
N SER A 327 -5.44 34.52 -4.77
CA SER A 327 -5.39 33.07 -5.00
C SER A 327 -4.79 32.58 -6.33
N GLU A 328 -4.33 33.45 -7.22
CA GLU A 328 -4.14 33.09 -8.65
C GLU A 328 -2.67 32.93 -9.10
N ASN A 329 -1.67 33.27 -8.28
CA ASN A 329 -0.25 33.23 -8.67
C ASN A 329 0.57 32.09 -8.04
N PHE A 330 -0.01 30.89 -7.90
CA PHE A 330 0.66 29.71 -7.30
C PHE A 330 1.62 28.94 -8.24
N TRP A 331 1.83 29.42 -9.48
CA TRP A 331 2.53 28.67 -10.54
C TRP A 331 4.06 28.74 -10.48
N SER A 332 4.62 29.64 -9.67
CA SER A 332 6.06 29.75 -9.45
C SER A 332 6.29 30.15 -7.99
N TYR A 333 6.39 29.15 -7.11
CA TYR A 333 6.97 29.44 -5.81
C TYR A 333 8.43 29.85 -6.04
N PRO A 334 8.92 30.95 -5.45
CA PRO A 334 10.33 31.30 -5.53
C PRO A 334 11.25 30.17 -5.00
N SER A 335 10.66 29.21 -4.27
CA SER A 335 11.34 28.09 -3.63
C SER A 335 11.63 26.88 -4.53
N PHE A 336 10.81 26.63 -5.56
CA PHE A 336 10.99 25.47 -6.46
C PHE A 336 10.35 25.71 -7.83
N GLU A 337 10.74 24.91 -8.82
CA GLU A 337 10.22 24.95 -10.18
C GLU A 337 9.86 23.54 -10.66
N LEU A 338 8.78 23.42 -11.41
CA LEU A 338 8.34 22.16 -12.02
C LEU A 338 8.71 22.17 -13.50
N SER A 339 9.16 21.02 -14.03
CA SER A 339 9.50 20.89 -15.45
C SER A 339 8.29 20.88 -16.38
N ALA A 340 7.08 20.63 -15.84
CA ALA A 340 5.82 20.58 -16.58
C ALA A 340 4.73 21.35 -15.85
N ASN A 341 3.80 21.93 -16.59
CA ASN A 341 2.65 22.64 -16.03
C ASN A 341 1.56 21.64 -15.60
N PRO A 342 1.05 21.72 -14.36
CA PRO A 342 -0.01 20.85 -13.90
C PRO A 342 -1.35 21.22 -14.54
N ASP A 343 -2.15 20.19 -14.83
CA ASP A 343 -3.50 20.35 -15.41
C ASP A 343 -4.50 20.84 -14.37
N ARG A 344 -4.30 20.42 -13.12
CA ARG A 344 -5.12 20.83 -11.99
C ARG A 344 -4.27 20.87 -10.73
N ILE A 345 -4.55 21.86 -9.88
CA ILE A 345 -4.02 21.93 -8.53
C ILE A 345 -5.20 21.73 -7.59
N VAL A 346 -5.08 20.75 -6.69
CA VAL A 346 -6.10 20.46 -5.68
C VAL A 346 -5.49 20.69 -4.32
N ILE A 347 -6.15 21.51 -3.51
CA ILE A 347 -5.76 21.76 -2.12
C ILE A 347 -6.60 20.83 -1.26
N GLU A 348 -5.96 20.17 -0.30
CA GLU A 348 -6.64 19.33 0.67
C GLU A 348 -7.65 20.16 1.48
N GLU A 349 -8.88 19.67 1.56
CA GLU A 349 -9.86 20.29 2.45
C GLU A 349 -9.43 20.10 3.90
N ASN A 350 -9.49 21.19 4.66
CA ASN A 350 -9.17 21.14 6.08
C ASN A 350 -10.22 20.29 6.80
N SER A 351 -9.89 19.04 7.10
CA SER A 351 -10.38 18.41 8.34
C SER A 351 -10.08 19.41 9.47
N LEU A 352 -11.05 19.68 10.36
CA LEU A 352 -11.07 20.77 11.36
C LEU A 352 -9.79 20.98 12.23
N HIS A 353 -8.74 20.18 12.08
CA HIS A 353 -7.61 20.00 13.00
C HIS A 353 -6.22 20.32 12.43
N SER A 354 -6.07 20.79 11.17
CA SER A 354 -4.76 21.13 10.60
C SER A 354 -4.66 22.58 10.14
N LYS A 355 -3.64 23.30 10.61
CA LYS A 355 -3.35 24.69 10.20
C LYS A 355 -2.79 24.79 8.78
N SER A 356 -2.33 23.69 8.19
CA SER A 356 -1.80 23.63 6.83
C SER A 356 -2.39 22.46 6.05
N SER A 357 -2.86 22.77 4.85
CA SER A 357 -3.38 21.80 3.88
C SER A 357 -2.24 21.24 3.03
N SER A 358 -2.32 19.97 2.63
CA SER A 358 -1.45 19.46 1.57
C SER A 358 -1.90 19.95 0.20
N ILE A 359 -0.98 20.01 -0.76
CA ILE A 359 -1.24 20.45 -2.13
C ILE A 359 -0.93 19.28 -3.06
N LEU A 360 -1.84 19.02 -4.00
CA LEU A 360 -1.74 17.97 -5.00
C LEU A 360 -1.75 18.58 -6.40
N TYR A 361 -0.66 18.39 -7.14
CA TYR A 361 -0.55 18.76 -8.54
C TYR A 361 -0.87 17.55 -9.40
N ASN A 362 -1.82 17.67 -10.33
CA ASN A 362 -2.29 16.60 -11.19
C ASN A 362 -1.82 16.82 -12.64
N PHE A 363 -1.32 15.75 -13.26
CA PHE A 363 -0.86 15.69 -14.64
C PHE A 363 -1.53 14.50 -15.35
N GLN A 364 -2.27 14.78 -16.41
CA GLN A 364 -2.94 13.82 -17.29
C GLN A 364 -1.94 13.31 -18.32
N VAL A 365 -1.66 12.01 -18.29
CA VAL A 365 -0.66 11.40 -19.17
C VAL A 365 -1.15 11.35 -20.63
N GLU A 366 -2.45 11.46 -20.86
CA GLU A 366 -3.11 11.53 -22.17
C GLU A 366 -2.55 12.63 -23.09
N LYS A 367 -1.97 13.69 -22.51
CA LYS A 367 -1.44 14.85 -23.26
C LYS A 367 -0.06 14.60 -23.86
N TYR A 368 0.62 13.55 -23.40
CA TYR A 368 2.01 13.27 -23.74
C TYR A 368 2.10 12.12 -24.74
N SER A 369 3.14 12.15 -25.57
CA SER A 369 3.35 11.21 -26.67
C SER A 369 4.83 10.84 -26.83
N GLU A 370 5.17 10.03 -27.82
CA GLU A 370 6.57 9.69 -28.12
C GLU A 370 7.41 10.91 -28.52
N SER A 371 6.81 11.93 -29.16
CA SER A 371 7.52 13.16 -29.54
C SER A 371 7.68 14.15 -28.39
N GLU A 372 6.71 14.15 -27.46
CA GLU A 372 6.70 15.02 -26.28
C GLU A 372 6.41 14.17 -25.03
N PRO A 373 7.42 13.45 -24.52
CA PRO A 373 7.26 12.60 -23.35
C PRO A 373 7.19 13.43 -22.06
N LEU A 374 6.43 12.96 -21.09
CA LEU A 374 6.39 13.52 -19.75
C LEU A 374 7.64 13.12 -18.97
N ASP A 375 8.46 14.11 -18.65
CA ASP A 375 9.57 14.01 -17.70
C ASP A 375 9.34 14.97 -16.54
N LEU A 376 8.40 14.61 -15.66
CA LEU A 376 8.07 15.43 -14.50
C LEU A 376 9.28 15.51 -13.56
N GLY A 377 9.68 16.72 -13.22
CA GLY A 377 10.77 17.01 -12.32
C GLY A 377 10.48 18.22 -11.45
N LEU A 378 11.18 18.25 -10.33
CA LEU A 378 11.11 19.29 -9.32
C LEU A 378 12.53 19.79 -9.05
N THR A 379 12.73 21.08 -9.31
CA THR A 379 14.00 21.79 -9.11
C THR A 379 13.90 22.69 -7.90
N TRP A 380 14.68 22.42 -6.86
CA TRP A 380 14.70 23.26 -5.66
C TRP A 380 15.58 24.49 -5.86
N LYS A 381 15.06 25.68 -5.52
CA LYS A 381 15.78 26.97 -5.60
C LYS A 381 16.33 27.41 -4.24
N ILE A 382 15.74 26.94 -3.15
CA ILE A 382 16.15 27.28 -1.79
C ILE A 382 16.23 26.02 -0.90
N PRO A 383 17.05 26.04 0.18
CA PRO A 383 17.06 24.97 1.15
C PRO A 383 15.77 24.97 1.97
N VAL A 384 15.13 23.80 2.07
CA VAL A 384 13.90 23.59 2.86
C VAL A 384 14.04 22.30 3.66
N VAL A 385 13.69 22.36 4.94
CA VAL A 385 13.66 21.21 5.85
C VAL A 385 12.33 21.24 6.58
N TRP A 386 11.64 20.11 6.60
CA TRP A 386 10.34 19.97 7.24
C TRP A 386 10.24 18.64 7.97
N LEU A 387 9.15 18.43 8.70
CA LEU A 387 8.83 17.17 9.34
C LEU A 387 7.54 16.60 8.72
N CYS A 388 7.54 15.31 8.43
CA CYS A 388 6.33 14.61 8.03
C CYS A 388 5.38 14.42 9.21
N GLN A 389 4.10 14.17 8.93
CA GLN A 389 3.14 13.84 9.97
C GLN A 389 3.47 12.50 10.63
N SER A 390 3.66 12.55 11.94
CA SER A 390 3.91 11.38 12.78
C SER A 390 2.60 10.91 13.42
N ALA A 391 2.52 9.60 13.68
CA ALA A 391 1.42 9.03 14.46
C ALA A 391 1.47 9.54 15.93
N PRO A 392 0.37 9.42 16.69
CA PRO A 392 0.30 9.85 18.10
C PRO A 392 1.44 9.34 18.97
N LEU A 393 1.82 8.08 18.81
CA LEU A 393 2.96 7.49 19.48
C LEU A 393 3.99 7.02 18.45
N HIS A 394 5.26 7.34 18.71
CA HIS A 394 6.39 6.66 18.12
C HIS A 394 6.45 5.26 18.71
N SER A 395 6.57 4.26 17.85
CA SER A 395 6.49 2.86 18.23
C SER A 395 7.77 2.16 17.82
N SER A 396 8.39 1.46 18.75
CA SER A 396 9.55 0.62 18.48
C SER A 396 9.40 -0.72 19.18
N ARG A 397 10.01 -1.74 18.59
CA ARG A 397 10.11 -3.09 19.15
C ARG A 397 11.57 -3.49 19.16
N PHE A 398 11.99 -4.19 20.20
CA PHE A 398 13.36 -4.68 20.32
C PHE A 398 13.41 -5.89 21.24
N LEU A 399 14.46 -6.69 21.10
CA LEU A 399 14.75 -7.80 21.97
C LEU A 399 15.66 -7.33 23.11
N MET A 400 15.39 -7.81 24.31
CA MET A 400 16.16 -7.59 25.53
C MET A 400 16.71 -8.93 26.03
N GLY A 401 17.83 -8.90 26.75
CA GLY A 401 18.47 -10.09 27.32
C GLY A 401 19.86 -10.36 26.76
N SER A 402 20.55 -11.33 27.36
CA SER A 402 21.88 -11.80 26.96
C SER A 402 21.85 -13.30 26.74
N GLY A 403 22.43 -13.76 25.62
CA GLY A 403 22.44 -15.17 25.23
C GLY A 403 21.46 -15.52 24.11
N ASN A 404 21.51 -16.77 23.66
CA ASN A 404 20.69 -17.27 22.55
C ASN A 404 19.45 -18.06 23.03
N GLU A 405 19.33 -18.31 24.33
CA GLU A 405 18.28 -19.16 24.90
C GLU A 405 17.14 -18.36 25.54
N ARG A 406 17.43 -17.35 26.36
CA ARG A 406 16.40 -16.57 27.08
C ARG A 406 16.47 -15.10 26.73
N GLY A 407 15.33 -14.46 26.65
CA GLY A 407 15.23 -13.03 26.40
C GLY A 407 13.85 -12.47 26.73
N ALA A 408 13.65 -11.20 26.38
CA ALA A 408 12.35 -10.56 26.46
C ALA A 408 12.08 -9.74 25.19
N ILE A 409 10.83 -9.69 24.77
CA ILE A 409 10.36 -8.80 23.72
C ILE A 409 9.85 -7.54 24.40
N ALA A 410 10.37 -6.39 24.00
CA ALA A 410 9.93 -5.09 24.47
C ALA A 410 9.24 -4.31 23.34
N ILE A 411 8.07 -3.77 23.62
CA ILE A 411 7.36 -2.81 22.76
C ILE A 411 7.35 -1.47 23.49
N SER A 412 7.97 -0.45 22.90
CA SER A 412 8.00 0.91 23.45
C SER A 412 7.15 1.84 22.61
N LEU A 413 6.31 2.61 23.29
CA LEU A 413 5.45 3.64 22.73
C LEU A 413 5.83 4.97 23.37
N LYS A 414 6.34 5.93 22.60
CA LYS A 414 6.74 7.25 23.08
C LYS A 414 5.87 8.33 22.44
N SER A 415 5.38 9.28 23.23
CA SER A 415 4.57 10.37 22.70
C SER A 415 5.37 11.24 21.72
N THR A 416 4.77 11.58 20.59
CA THR A 416 5.37 12.47 19.59
C THR A 416 5.08 13.95 19.87
N GLN A 417 4.49 14.27 21.04
CA GLN A 417 4.08 15.64 21.43
C GLN A 417 3.27 16.34 20.33
N LEU A 418 2.21 15.69 19.83
CA LEU A 418 1.30 16.33 18.88
C LEU A 418 0.83 17.67 19.47
N ARG A 419 1.22 18.77 18.81
CA ARG A 419 0.84 20.14 19.15
C ARG A 419 -0.68 20.25 19.14
N GLU A 420 -1.29 20.17 20.32
CA GLU A 420 -2.59 20.69 20.82
C GLU A 420 -3.87 20.58 19.96
N GLY A 421 -3.83 20.43 18.64
CA GLY A 421 -5.00 20.47 17.74
C GLY A 421 -5.73 19.14 17.54
N PHE A 422 -5.09 18.00 17.81
CA PHE A 422 -5.69 16.67 17.61
C PHE A 422 -6.47 16.14 18.82
N MET A 423 -6.18 16.64 20.02
CA MET A 423 -6.81 16.17 21.26
C MET A 423 -8.14 16.88 21.58
N GLY A 424 -8.48 17.95 20.86
CA GLY A 424 -9.68 18.75 21.12
C GLY A 424 -11.01 18.06 20.84
N ALA A 425 -11.03 16.97 20.04
CA ALA A 425 -12.26 16.24 19.71
C ALA A 425 -12.62 15.12 20.71
N PHE A 426 -11.70 14.77 21.63
CA PHE A 426 -11.91 13.78 22.70
C PHE A 426 -11.85 14.41 24.09
N ALA A 427 -11.76 15.74 24.15
CA ALA A 427 -11.74 16.51 25.38
C ALA A 427 -13.17 16.93 25.77
N ASP A 428 -14.07 15.95 25.90
CA ASP A 428 -15.18 16.14 26.82
C ASP A 428 -14.67 15.75 28.21
N ASN A 429 -15.02 16.55 29.22
CA ASN A 429 -14.43 16.48 30.55
C ASN A 429 -14.58 15.07 31.17
N GLU A 430 -13.48 14.59 31.76
CA GLU A 430 -13.29 13.33 32.52
C GLU A 430 -12.96 12.06 31.71
N ARG A 431 -11.64 11.83 31.54
CA ARG A 431 -10.93 10.63 31.00
C ARG A 431 -10.82 10.52 29.47
N CYS A 432 -9.93 11.33 28.89
CA CYS A 432 -9.40 11.05 27.55
C CYS A 432 -8.55 9.77 27.56
N GLU A 433 -9.02 8.74 26.84
CA GLU A 433 -8.34 7.45 26.65
C GLU A 433 -7.88 7.28 25.18
N LEU A 434 -6.64 6.83 25.03
CA LEU A 434 -6.00 6.49 23.77
C LEU A 434 -6.00 4.97 23.61
N ARG A 435 -6.77 4.46 22.64
CA ARG A 435 -6.75 3.03 22.29
C ARG A 435 -5.58 2.70 21.38
N VAL A 436 -4.82 1.66 21.74
CA VAL A 436 -3.74 1.09 20.91
C VAL A 436 -3.96 -0.41 20.77
N ASP A 437 -4.10 -0.89 19.54
CA ASP A 437 -4.26 -2.31 19.25
C ASP A 437 -2.90 -2.90 18.82
N VAL A 438 -2.46 -3.97 19.50
CA VAL A 438 -1.19 -4.65 19.24
C VAL A 438 -1.47 -6.06 18.74
N PHE A 439 -0.96 -6.40 17.57
CA PHE A 439 -0.93 -7.76 17.04
C PHE A 439 0.52 -8.21 16.87
N GLN A 440 0.89 -9.31 17.51
CA GLN A 440 2.23 -9.88 17.45
C GLN A 440 2.15 -11.36 17.12
N VAL A 441 3.01 -11.79 16.20
CA VAL A 441 3.25 -13.20 15.88
C VAL A 441 4.72 -13.50 16.11
N VAL A 442 4.99 -14.65 16.73
CA VAL A 442 6.34 -15.18 16.91
C VAL A 442 6.40 -16.60 16.36
N PRO A 443 7.54 -17.04 15.81
CA PRO A 443 7.73 -18.40 15.33
C PRO A 443 7.49 -19.44 16.44
N TRP A 444 7.19 -20.68 16.03
CA TRP A 444 6.92 -21.79 16.96
C TRP A 444 8.07 -22.07 17.93
N TYR A 445 9.31 -21.78 17.55
CA TYR A 445 10.50 -21.96 18.39
C TYR A 445 10.73 -20.81 19.38
N VAL A 446 9.87 -19.78 19.41
CA VAL A 446 9.90 -18.71 20.41
C VAL A 446 8.76 -18.97 21.40
N LYS A 447 9.10 -19.46 22.59
CA LYS A 447 8.18 -19.81 23.66
C LYS A 447 7.95 -18.60 24.55
N VAL A 448 6.87 -17.87 24.29
CA VAL A 448 6.55 -16.64 25.01
C VAL A 448 5.78 -16.95 26.30
N TYR A 449 6.23 -16.41 27.42
CA TYR A 449 5.61 -16.54 28.72
C TYR A 449 4.60 -15.41 28.94
N PHE A 450 3.36 -15.56 28.45
CA PHE A 450 2.33 -14.51 28.57
C PHE A 450 2.03 -14.07 30.01
N HIS A 451 2.26 -14.93 31.00
CA HIS A 451 2.11 -14.59 32.41
C HIS A 451 3.19 -13.63 32.93
N SER A 452 4.32 -13.46 32.22
CA SER A 452 5.41 -12.56 32.58
C SER A 452 5.23 -11.14 32.02
N LEU A 453 4.07 -10.85 31.41
CA LEU A 453 3.80 -9.57 30.79
C LEU A 453 3.83 -8.45 31.85
N GLN A 454 4.73 -7.49 31.66
CA GLN A 454 4.84 -6.30 32.48
C GLN A 454 4.53 -5.06 31.66
N VAL A 455 3.82 -4.12 32.26
CA VAL A 455 3.43 -2.86 31.64
C VAL A 455 3.98 -1.71 32.47
N PHE A 456 4.63 -0.77 31.79
CA PHE A 456 5.18 0.44 32.38
C PHE A 456 4.54 1.65 31.71
N ILE A 457 4.00 2.57 32.51
CA ILE A 457 3.48 3.86 32.06
C ILE A 457 4.31 4.94 32.72
N ASP A 458 4.92 5.81 31.92
CA ASP A 458 5.82 6.87 32.36
C ASP A 458 6.91 6.34 33.32
N GLN A 459 7.49 5.18 32.96
CA GLN A 459 8.51 4.44 33.72
C GLN A 459 8.04 3.84 35.05
N GLN A 460 6.75 3.96 35.38
CA GLN A 460 6.16 3.35 36.57
C GLN A 460 5.46 2.04 36.21
N PRO A 461 5.71 0.94 36.94
CA PRO A 461 5.00 -0.31 36.72
C PRO A 461 3.50 -0.12 37.00
N LYS A 462 2.65 -0.68 36.14
CA LYS A 462 1.20 -0.68 36.27
C LYS A 462 0.66 -2.09 36.25
N ALA A 463 -0.45 -2.32 36.95
CA ALA A 463 -1.14 -3.59 36.87
C ALA A 463 -1.68 -3.78 35.45
N VAL A 464 -1.53 -5.00 34.94
CA VAL A 464 -1.96 -5.36 33.58
C VAL A 464 -3.46 -5.07 33.38
N SER A 465 -4.29 -5.35 34.40
CA SER A 465 -5.74 -5.10 34.41
C SER A 465 -6.13 -3.63 34.23
N ASP A 466 -5.26 -2.70 34.60
CA ASP A 466 -5.57 -1.27 34.57
C ASP A 466 -5.34 -0.67 33.17
N VAL A 467 -4.54 -1.35 32.33
CA VAL A 467 -4.10 -0.84 31.02
C VAL A 467 -4.63 -1.70 29.88
N ILE A 468 -4.73 -3.02 30.05
CA ILE A 468 -5.15 -3.94 29.01
C ILE A 468 -6.65 -4.19 29.12
N GLU A 469 -7.41 -3.70 28.14
CA GLU A 469 -8.86 -3.91 28.07
C GLU A 469 -9.21 -5.32 27.61
N LYS A 470 -8.47 -5.83 26.62
CA LYS A 470 -8.71 -7.14 26.01
C LYS A 470 -7.38 -7.75 25.59
N ILE A 471 -7.20 -9.03 25.86
CA ILE A 471 -6.06 -9.80 25.38
C ILE A 471 -6.55 -11.18 24.90
N HIS A 472 -6.07 -11.62 23.75
CA HIS A 472 -6.23 -12.96 23.23
C HIS A 472 -4.84 -13.49 22.87
N VAL A 473 -4.52 -14.69 23.33
CA VAL A 473 -3.21 -15.30 23.10
C VAL A 473 -3.38 -16.74 22.63
N SER A 474 -2.57 -17.12 21.66
CA SER A 474 -2.35 -18.51 21.26
C SER A 474 -0.88 -18.84 21.47
N PRO A 475 -0.51 -19.66 22.47
CA PRO A 475 0.87 -20.05 22.68
C PRO A 475 1.47 -20.82 21.51
N SER A 476 2.77 -20.63 21.31
CA SER A 476 3.56 -21.42 20.37
C SER A 476 3.61 -22.88 20.83
N LYS A 477 3.56 -23.80 19.87
CA LYS A 477 3.73 -25.23 20.09
C LYS A 477 4.80 -25.74 19.15
N ASP A 478 5.75 -26.50 19.69
CA ASP A 478 6.93 -26.98 18.97
C ASP A 478 6.53 -27.68 17.66
N LYS A 479 6.99 -27.11 16.54
CA LYS A 479 6.71 -27.56 15.16
C LYS A 479 5.22 -27.65 14.77
N VAL A 480 4.31 -27.15 15.59
CA VAL A 480 2.85 -27.28 15.39
C VAL A 480 2.19 -25.94 15.10
N SER A 481 2.47 -24.89 15.88
CA SER A 481 1.83 -23.58 15.71
C SER A 481 2.72 -22.43 16.17
N PRO A 482 2.67 -21.27 15.49
CA PRO A 482 3.33 -20.07 15.97
C PRO A 482 2.65 -19.53 17.24
N GLY A 483 3.36 -18.67 17.96
CA GLY A 483 2.79 -17.89 19.05
C GLY A 483 2.12 -16.64 18.51
N MET A 484 0.93 -16.31 18.99
CA MET A 484 0.17 -15.15 18.55
C MET A 484 -0.43 -14.41 19.75
N MET A 485 -0.45 -13.08 19.68
CA MET A 485 -1.00 -12.20 20.70
C MET A 485 -1.75 -11.03 20.06
N GLU A 486 -3.00 -10.85 20.47
CA GLU A 486 -3.86 -9.72 20.13
C GLU A 486 -4.22 -8.97 21.43
N MET A 487 -3.99 -7.67 21.47
CA MET A 487 -4.11 -6.90 22.72
C MET A 487 -4.66 -5.49 22.45
N VAL A 488 -5.64 -5.06 23.24
CA VAL A 488 -6.12 -3.67 23.29
C VAL A 488 -5.58 -2.99 24.53
N LEU A 489 -4.83 -1.92 24.32
CA LEU A 489 -4.32 -1.04 25.37
C LEU A 489 -5.17 0.22 25.47
N LYS A 490 -5.51 0.61 26.69
CA LYS A 490 -6.08 1.91 27.04
C LYS A 490 -5.03 2.74 27.76
N LEU A 491 -4.49 3.72 27.05
CA LEU A 491 -3.48 4.63 27.58
C LEU A 491 -4.11 5.99 27.90
N PRO A 492 -3.68 6.69 28.95
CA PRO A 492 -4.08 8.08 29.15
C PRO A 492 -3.58 8.96 27.98
N CYS A 493 -4.39 9.90 27.49
CA CYS A 493 -3.95 10.76 26.37
C CYS A 493 -2.71 11.62 26.65
N ARG A 494 -2.38 11.88 27.93
CA ARG A 494 -1.20 12.63 28.36
C ARG A 494 0.04 11.75 28.61
N VAL A 495 -0.02 10.47 28.25
CA VAL A 495 1.11 9.53 28.41
C VAL A 495 2.35 10.07 27.69
N LYS A 496 3.51 10.08 28.38
CA LYS A 496 4.79 10.43 27.75
C LYS A 496 5.44 9.20 27.14
N SER A 497 5.36 8.07 27.85
CA SER A 497 5.86 6.78 27.38
C SER A 497 5.07 5.62 27.97
N ALA A 498 4.80 4.61 27.16
CA ALA A 498 4.37 3.29 27.61
C ALA A 498 5.35 2.23 27.12
N ALA A 499 5.60 1.20 27.91
CA ALA A 499 6.41 0.06 27.52
C ALA A 499 5.76 -1.24 27.97
N LEU A 500 5.82 -2.25 27.12
CA LEU A 500 5.40 -3.61 27.43
C LEU A 500 6.60 -4.52 27.30
N THR A 501 6.82 -5.39 28.27
CA THR A 501 7.90 -6.38 28.24
C THR A 501 7.34 -7.76 28.53
N ILE A 502 7.75 -8.75 27.75
CA ILE A 502 7.31 -10.13 27.89
C ILE A 502 8.48 -11.07 27.65
N GLU A 503 8.68 -12.03 28.54
CA GLU A 503 9.82 -12.95 28.52
C GLU A 503 9.54 -14.10 27.56
N PHE A 504 10.60 -14.64 26.98
CA PHE A 504 10.53 -15.81 26.13
C PHE A 504 11.79 -16.67 26.25
N ASP A 505 11.61 -17.95 25.97
CA ASP A 505 12.69 -18.89 25.71
C ASP A 505 12.72 -19.29 24.23
N LYS A 506 13.90 -19.46 23.69
CA LYS A 506 14.12 -20.03 22.37
C LYS A 506 14.24 -21.53 22.48
N GLY A 507 13.41 -22.25 21.74
CA GLY A 507 13.47 -23.70 21.61
C GLY A 507 14.77 -24.16 20.95
N PHE A 508 15.20 -25.36 21.32
CA PHE A 508 16.29 -26.05 20.63
C PHE A 508 15.84 -26.43 19.22
N LEU A 509 16.63 -26.02 18.25
CA LEU A 509 16.43 -26.34 16.84
C LEU A 509 17.39 -27.47 16.45
N HIS A 510 16.94 -28.35 15.58
CA HIS A 510 17.84 -29.30 14.93
C HIS A 510 18.72 -28.59 13.91
N ILE A 511 19.85 -29.20 13.56
CA ILE A 511 20.84 -28.61 12.64
C ILE A 511 20.26 -28.24 11.27
N ASP A 512 19.27 -29.01 10.80
CA ASP A 512 18.53 -28.81 9.55
C ASP A 512 17.47 -27.70 9.63
N GLU A 513 17.10 -27.27 10.84
CA GLU A 513 16.15 -26.18 11.08
C GLU A 513 16.84 -24.81 11.17
N TYR A 514 18.17 -24.79 11.22
CA TYR A 514 18.92 -23.54 11.20
C TYR A 514 18.89 -22.90 9.81
N PRO A 515 18.73 -21.56 9.75
CA PRO A 515 18.86 -20.85 8.51
C PRO A 515 20.28 -20.98 7.91
N PRO A 516 20.43 -20.93 6.57
CA PRO A 516 21.73 -21.12 5.89
C PRO A 516 22.77 -20.02 6.17
N ASP A 517 22.43 -18.99 6.96
CA ASP A 517 23.36 -17.96 7.44
C ASP A 517 23.26 -17.86 8.97
N ALA A 518 24.24 -18.43 9.66
CA ALA A 518 24.31 -18.42 11.11
C ALA A 518 24.62 -17.03 11.69
N ASN A 519 25.27 -16.14 10.93
CA ASN A 519 25.65 -14.80 11.40
C ASN A 519 24.45 -13.85 11.42
N GLN A 520 23.50 -14.03 10.49
CA GLN A 520 22.26 -13.26 10.45
C GLN A 520 21.36 -13.56 11.67
N GLY A 521 21.43 -14.78 12.21
CA GLY A 521 20.58 -15.22 13.31
C GLY A 521 19.14 -15.51 12.86
N PHE A 522 18.17 -15.26 13.73
CA PHE A 522 16.75 -15.55 13.48
C PHE A 522 15.93 -14.27 13.41
N ASP A 523 15.17 -14.11 12.33
CA ASP A 523 14.23 -13.01 12.18
C ASP A 523 12.88 -13.37 12.82
N ILE A 524 12.31 -12.43 13.56
CA ILE A 524 10.95 -12.53 14.11
C ILE A 524 10.03 -11.62 13.30
N PRO A 525 8.81 -12.06 12.93
CA PRO A 525 7.86 -11.20 12.24
C PRO A 525 7.64 -9.86 12.94
N SER A 526 7.42 -8.80 12.16
CA SER A 526 7.07 -7.49 12.70
C SER A 526 5.75 -7.54 13.46
N ALA A 527 5.68 -6.82 14.59
CA ALA A 527 4.42 -6.55 15.25
C ALA A 527 3.66 -5.43 14.53
N ILE A 528 2.34 -5.49 14.60
CA ILE A 528 1.42 -4.50 14.06
C ILE A 528 0.89 -3.68 15.22
N ILE A 529 1.06 -2.36 15.15
CA ILE A 529 0.51 -1.43 16.14
C ILE A 529 -0.46 -0.50 15.42
N SER A 530 -1.72 -0.54 15.83
CA SER A 530 -2.78 0.27 15.23
C SER A 530 -3.30 1.29 16.23
N PHE A 531 -3.69 2.46 15.73
CA PHE A 531 -4.31 3.54 16.50
C PHE A 531 -5.73 3.78 15.96
N PRO A 532 -6.74 3.00 16.41
CA PRO A 532 -8.08 3.03 15.82
C PRO A 532 -8.77 4.40 15.89
N ASN A 533 -8.55 5.16 16.98
CA ASN A 533 -9.12 6.50 17.16
C ASN A 533 -8.49 7.57 16.24
N PHE A 534 -7.41 7.24 15.53
CA PHE A 534 -6.68 8.17 14.67
C PHE A 534 -6.82 7.73 13.23
N HIS A 535 -7.69 8.43 12.51
CA HIS A 535 -7.95 8.16 11.10
C HIS A 535 -7.01 8.98 10.23
N ALA A 536 -6.19 8.27 9.45
CA ALA A 536 -5.38 8.87 8.41
C ALA A 536 -6.24 8.95 7.14
N SER A 537 -6.87 10.10 6.91
CA SER A 537 -7.62 10.41 5.69
C SER A 537 -7.17 11.75 5.12
N MET A 538 -7.16 11.86 3.79
CA MET A 538 -6.93 13.11 3.07
C MET A 538 -8.09 13.33 2.11
N PHE A 539 -8.70 14.51 2.17
CA PHE A 539 -9.85 14.86 1.36
C PHE A 539 -9.41 15.85 0.27
N PHE A 540 -9.48 15.40 -0.97
CA PHE A 540 -9.27 16.21 -2.16
C PHE A 540 -10.60 16.24 -2.93
N LEU A 541 -11.22 17.41 -3.06
CA LEU A 541 -12.45 17.56 -3.86
C LEU A 541 -12.11 17.44 -5.35
N GLU A 542 -12.63 16.40 -5.99
CA GLU A 542 -12.71 16.32 -7.45
C GLU A 542 -14.09 16.83 -7.88
N ASP A 543 -14.15 17.96 -8.61
CA ASP A 543 -15.40 18.40 -9.24
C ASP A 543 -15.87 17.35 -10.24
N GLY A 544 -17.05 16.77 -10.00
CA GLY A 544 -18.06 16.22 -10.92
C GLY A 544 -17.67 15.38 -12.15
N SER A 545 -16.38 15.17 -12.45
CA SER A 545 -15.93 14.56 -13.70
C SER A 545 -16.04 13.05 -13.63
N VAL A 546 -16.38 12.46 -14.77
CA VAL A 546 -16.81 11.07 -14.98
C VAL A 546 -15.76 10.00 -14.58
N ASN A 547 -14.53 10.39 -14.22
CA ASN A 547 -13.43 9.49 -13.84
C ASN A 547 -12.87 9.80 -12.44
N LYS A 548 -13.58 9.36 -11.39
CA LYS A 548 -13.12 9.37 -10.00
C LYS A 548 -11.79 8.63 -9.88
N SER A 549 -10.76 9.27 -9.31
CA SER A 549 -9.47 8.64 -9.06
C SER A 549 -9.59 7.49 -8.03
N PRO A 550 -9.19 6.25 -8.37
CA PRO A 550 -9.12 5.15 -7.41
C PRO A 550 -8.19 5.43 -6.23
N LEU A 551 -7.03 6.04 -6.47
CA LEU A 551 -6.06 6.39 -5.43
C LEU A 551 -6.61 7.45 -4.47
N LEU A 552 -7.19 8.53 -4.99
CA LEU A 552 -7.77 9.58 -4.14
C LEU A 552 -9.00 9.08 -3.38
N SER A 553 -9.80 8.20 -3.98
CA SER A 553 -10.90 7.53 -3.28
C SER A 553 -10.39 6.72 -2.07
N LYS A 554 -9.22 6.08 -2.18
CA LYS A 554 -8.59 5.39 -1.04
C LYS A 554 -8.08 6.36 0.04
N PHE A 555 -7.70 7.59 -0.32
CA PHE A 555 -7.28 8.60 0.65
C PHE A 555 -8.44 9.14 1.47
N GLN A 556 -9.65 9.15 0.91
CA GLN A 556 -10.87 9.55 1.62
C GLN A 556 -11.35 8.49 2.63
N LEU A 557 -10.87 7.24 2.53
CA LEU A 557 -11.21 6.22 3.51
C LEU A 557 -10.56 6.54 4.87
N CYS A 558 -11.36 6.53 5.94
CA CYS A 558 -10.89 6.68 7.31
C CYS A 558 -10.13 5.43 7.77
N LEU A 559 -8.90 5.28 7.30
CA LEU A 559 -8.02 4.19 7.69
C LEU A 559 -7.44 4.45 9.07
N SER A 560 -7.51 3.46 9.97
CA SER A 560 -6.76 3.52 11.22
C SER A 560 -5.27 3.59 10.91
N CYS A 561 -4.54 4.46 11.60
CA CYS A 561 -3.09 4.51 11.51
C CYS A 561 -2.50 3.16 11.94
N ARG A 562 -1.73 2.51 11.07
CA ARG A 562 -1.07 1.21 11.33
C ARG A 562 0.43 1.31 11.12
N LYS A 563 1.19 0.79 12.07
CA LYS A 563 2.65 0.69 12.03
C LYS A 563 3.10 -0.75 12.08
N ARG A 564 4.13 -1.08 11.32
CA ARG A 564 4.87 -2.34 11.37
C ARG A 564 6.18 -2.09 12.12
N VAL A 565 6.33 -2.65 13.31
CA VAL A 565 7.55 -2.50 14.12
C VAL A 565 8.28 -3.82 14.17
N LEU A 566 9.55 -3.82 13.75
CA LEU A 566 10.41 -5.01 13.80
C LEU A 566 11.24 -5.00 15.08
#